data_AF-A0A098L882-F1
#
_entry.id   AF-A0A098L882-F1
#
_cell.length_a   1.000
_cell.length_b   1.000
_cell.length_c   1.000
_cell.angle_alpha   90.00
_cell.angle_beta   90.00
_cell.angle_gamma   90.00
#
_symmetry.space_group_name_H-M   'P 1'
#
loop_
_entity.id
_entity.type
_entity.pdbx_description
1 polymer ?
#
loop_
_entity_poly.entity_id
_entity_poly.type
_entity_poly.pdbx_seq_one_letter_code
_entity_poly.pdbx_strand_id
1 'polypeptide(L)'
;MELSVPVKHEGKKLYTEVEIDYSQKWLQVHQRAIASAYRNAPYFEYYWPFFEGIYSKNHTSLFDMNFDFLTLCLKLFQIEKNISFTNSYIKEYEGVFDMRNRIIPKKSQIDNPKLGRITYKQVFGRNFVNNMSIIDLLFCEGNNAKNVINM
;
A
#
# COMPACT_ATOMS: atom_id res chain seq x y z
N MET A 1 14.51 -1.56 -7.99
CA MET A 1 13.52 -2.45 -8.64
C MET A 1 12.15 -1.88 -8.35
N GLU A 2 11.33 -1.68 -9.38
CA GLU A 2 9.98 -1.12 -9.21
C GLU A 2 9.00 -2.29 -8.98
N LEU A 3 8.24 -2.23 -7.88
CA LEU A 3 7.20 -3.21 -7.58
C LEU A 3 5.87 -2.73 -8.15
N SER A 4 5.70 -2.88 -9.46
CA SER A 4 4.45 -2.59 -10.17
C SER A 4 3.67 -3.88 -10.44
N VAL A 5 2.34 -3.77 -10.49
CA VAL A 5 1.46 -4.82 -10.99
C VAL A 5 1.23 -4.55 -12.48
N PRO A 6 1.67 -5.45 -13.38
CA PRO A 6 1.45 -5.28 -14.81
C PRO A 6 -0.03 -5.48 -15.13
N VAL A 7 -0.51 -4.73 -16.12
CA VAL A 7 -1.91 -4.73 -16.55
C VAL A 7 -2.01 -4.90 -18.05
N LYS A 8 -3.14 -5.44 -18.53
CA LYS A 8 -3.41 -5.53 -19.97
C LYS A 8 -3.76 -4.16 -20.54
N HIS A 9 -2.98 -3.71 -21.52
CA HIS A 9 -3.19 -2.42 -22.18
C HIS A 9 -4.17 -2.54 -23.36
N GLU A 10 -5.45 -2.73 -23.05
CA GLU A 10 -6.52 -2.85 -24.04
C GLU A 10 -7.43 -1.61 -24.02
N GLY A 11 -6.99 -0.55 -24.71
CA GLY A 11 -7.79 0.67 -24.84
C GLY A 11 -8.07 1.39 -23.52
N LYS A 12 -9.08 2.27 -23.52
CA LYS A 12 -9.54 2.97 -22.32
C LYS A 12 -10.57 2.09 -21.61
N LYS A 13 -10.25 1.69 -20.38
CA LYS A 13 -11.15 0.96 -19.48
C LYS A 13 -11.42 1.76 -18.22
N LEU A 14 -12.55 1.49 -17.55
CA LEU A 14 -12.75 1.96 -16.18
C LEU A 14 -11.69 1.32 -15.27
N TYR A 15 -11.27 2.01 -14.20
CA TYR A 15 -10.27 1.46 -13.27
C TYR A 15 -10.69 0.10 -12.69
N THR A 16 -11.99 -0.08 -12.44
CA THR A 16 -12.60 -1.33 -11.96
C THR A 16 -12.46 -2.49 -12.94
N GLU A 17 -12.26 -2.21 -14.23
CA GLU A 17 -12.17 -3.17 -15.34
C GLU A 17 -10.73 -3.41 -15.81
N VAL A 18 -9.74 -2.76 -15.17
CA VAL A 18 -8.33 -2.94 -15.53
C VAL A 18 -7.87 -4.33 -15.09
N GLU A 19 -7.64 -5.19 -16.07
CA GLU A 19 -7.21 -6.57 -15.83
C GLU A 19 -5.70 -6.66 -15.59
N ILE A 20 -5.32 -7.54 -14.66
CA ILE A 20 -3.93 -7.86 -14.35
C ILE A 20 -3.33 -8.75 -15.46
N ASP A 21 -2.10 -8.46 -15.85
CA ASP A 21 -1.32 -9.29 -16.79
C ASP A 21 -0.51 -10.36 -16.04
N TYR A 22 -0.97 -11.61 -16.09
CA TYR A 22 -0.28 -12.76 -15.49
C TYR A 22 0.70 -13.46 -16.44
N SER A 23 0.95 -12.95 -17.65
CA SER A 23 1.97 -13.51 -18.55
C SER A 23 3.40 -13.35 -17.99
N GLN A 24 3.57 -12.39 -17.06
CA GLN A 24 4.83 -12.06 -16.42
C GLN A 24 4.91 -12.64 -15.01
N LYS A 25 6.11 -12.98 -14.54
CA LYS A 25 6.35 -13.55 -13.19
C LYS A 25 6.37 -12.49 -12.07
N TRP A 26 5.57 -11.43 -12.19
CA TRP A 26 5.60 -10.28 -11.28
C TRP A 26 5.21 -10.64 -9.83
N LEU A 27 4.30 -11.60 -9.64
CA LEU A 27 3.92 -12.12 -8.31
C LEU A 27 5.14 -12.63 -7.53
N GLN A 28 5.97 -13.45 -8.19
CA GLN A 28 7.17 -14.02 -7.59
C GLN A 28 8.21 -12.94 -7.32
N VAL A 29 8.32 -11.95 -8.22
CA VAL A 29 9.22 -10.80 -8.04
C VAL A 29 8.80 -9.97 -6.82
N HIS A 30 7.51 -9.64 -6.67
CA HIS A 30 6.97 -8.93 -5.52
C HIS A 30 7.24 -9.65 -4.21
N GLN A 31 6.82 -10.92 -4.12
CA GLN A 31 6.97 -11.70 -2.89
C GLN A 31 8.44 -11.85 -2.49
N ARG A 32 9.34 -12.14 -3.44
CA ARG A 32 10.78 -12.25 -3.15
C ARG A 32 11.39 -10.92 -2.74
N ALA A 33 11.01 -9.82 -3.39
CA ALA A 33 11.53 -8.50 -3.06
C ALA A 33 11.11 -8.06 -1.65
N ILE A 34 9.83 -8.22 -1.30
CA ILE A 34 9.31 -7.87 0.03
C ILE A 34 9.93 -8.79 1.08
N ALA A 35 9.92 -10.12 0.85
CA ALA A 35 10.54 -11.06 1.78
C ALA A 35 12.03 -10.76 1.99
N SER A 36 12.79 -10.48 0.93
CA SER A 36 14.21 -10.15 1.06
C SER A 36 14.44 -8.86 1.87
N ALA A 37 13.61 -7.85 1.66
CA ALA A 37 13.74 -6.56 2.34
C ALA A 37 13.37 -6.63 3.84
N TYR A 38 12.38 -7.44 4.20
CA TYR A 38 11.78 -7.41 5.54
C TYR A 38 11.91 -8.71 6.34
N ARG A 39 12.54 -9.78 5.83
CA ARG A 39 12.68 -11.05 6.56
C ARG A 39 13.23 -10.89 7.98
N ASN A 40 14.11 -9.92 8.20
CA ASN A 40 14.72 -9.65 9.50
C ASN A 40 13.92 -8.64 10.35
N ALA A 41 12.74 -8.20 9.90
CA ALA A 41 11.89 -7.29 10.65
C ALA A 41 11.17 -8.02 11.79
N PRO A 42 11.05 -7.40 12.98
CA PRO A 42 10.54 -8.06 14.18
C PRO A 42 9.18 -8.74 14.01
N TYR A 43 8.31 -8.19 13.15
CA TYR A 43 6.94 -8.69 12.96
C TYR A 43 6.68 -9.26 11.57
N PHE A 44 7.71 -9.45 10.73
CA PHE A 44 7.53 -9.94 9.36
C PHE A 44 6.82 -11.30 9.32
N GLU A 45 7.31 -12.30 10.06
CA GLU A 45 6.75 -13.66 10.04
C GLU A 45 5.29 -13.71 10.52
N TYR A 46 4.90 -12.77 11.38
CA TYR A 46 3.52 -12.67 11.87
C TYR A 46 2.58 -12.08 10.82
N TYR A 47 2.99 -11.01 10.12
CA TYR A 47 2.10 -10.29 9.21
C TYR A 47 2.17 -10.76 7.75
N TRP A 48 3.33 -11.24 7.30
CA TRP A 48 3.56 -11.62 5.89
C TRP A 48 2.56 -12.65 5.34
N PRO A 49 2.15 -13.70 6.09
CA PRO A 49 1.17 -14.68 5.58
C PRO A 49 -0.16 -14.05 5.15
N PHE A 50 -0.59 -12.94 5.76
CA PHE A 50 -1.81 -12.25 5.33
C PHE A 50 -1.66 -11.59 3.96
N PHE A 51 -0.50 -11.02 3.67
CA PHE A 51 -0.20 -10.43 2.35
C PHE A 51 -0.04 -11.51 1.28
N GLU A 52 0.66 -12.62 1.60
CA GLU A 52 0.72 -13.79 0.73
C GLU A 52 -0.68 -14.31 0.38
N GLY A 53 -1.58 -14.36 1.37
CA GLY A 53 -2.97 -14.76 1.16
C GLY A 53 -3.69 -13.93 0.08
N ILE A 54 -3.38 -12.64 -0.08
CA ILE A 54 -3.92 -11.81 -1.16
C ILE A 54 -3.31 -12.21 -2.50
N TYR A 55 -1.98 -12.37 -2.56
CA TYR A 55 -1.31 -12.81 -3.80
C TYR A 55 -1.81 -14.17 -4.30
N SER A 56 -2.23 -15.07 -3.41
CA SER A 56 -2.77 -16.39 -3.75
C SER A 56 -4.20 -16.38 -4.31
N LYS A 57 -4.94 -15.27 -4.22
CA LYS A 57 -6.33 -15.18 -4.70
C LYS A 57 -6.47 -15.06 -6.22
N ASN A 58 -5.38 -14.77 -6.95
CA ASN A 58 -5.36 -14.62 -8.42
C ASN A 58 -6.46 -13.68 -8.95
N HIS A 59 -6.57 -12.47 -8.38
CA HIS A 59 -7.55 -11.47 -8.79
C HIS A 59 -7.50 -11.18 -10.29
N THR A 60 -8.67 -11.08 -10.92
CA THR A 60 -8.74 -10.69 -12.34
C THR A 60 -8.49 -9.19 -12.50
N SER A 61 -9.08 -8.36 -11.63
CA SER A 61 -9.00 -6.90 -11.69
C SER A 61 -7.96 -6.33 -10.73
N LEU A 62 -7.23 -5.30 -11.18
CA LEU A 62 -6.32 -4.52 -10.34
C LEU A 62 -7.07 -3.82 -9.20
N PHE A 63 -8.31 -3.39 -9.45
CA PHE A 63 -9.14 -2.76 -8.43
C PHE A 63 -9.40 -3.70 -7.25
N ASP A 64 -9.83 -4.94 -7.52
CA ASP A 64 -10.15 -5.90 -6.47
C ASP A 64 -8.90 -6.25 -5.64
N MET A 65 -7.75 -6.42 -6.31
CA MET A 65 -6.49 -6.68 -5.62
C MET A 65 -6.08 -5.51 -4.70
N ASN A 66 -6.16 -4.29 -5.21
CA ASN A 66 -5.84 -3.08 -4.44
C ASN A 66 -6.82 -2.86 -3.28
N PHE A 67 -8.10 -3.17 -3.49
CA PHE A 67 -9.12 -3.07 -2.46
C PHE A 67 -8.89 -4.10 -1.33
N ASP A 68 -8.47 -5.32 -1.68
CA ASP A 68 -8.07 -6.32 -0.70
C ASP A 68 -6.85 -5.88 0.11
N PHE A 69 -5.82 -5.33 -0.53
CA PHE A 69 -4.66 -4.78 0.19
C PHE A 69 -5.02 -3.61 1.09
N LEU A 70 -5.87 -2.69 0.61
CA LEU A 70 -6.36 -1.57 1.40
C LEU A 70 -7.10 -2.08 2.64
N THR A 71 -8.05 -2.99 2.45
CA THR A 71 -8.87 -3.54 3.53
C THR A 71 -8.03 -4.33 4.53
N LEU A 72 -7.05 -5.10 4.05
CA LEU A 72 -6.10 -5.80 4.91
C LEU A 72 -5.30 -4.80 5.75
N CYS A 73 -4.72 -3.76 5.14
CA CYS A 73 -3.99 -2.74 5.85
C CYS A 73 -4.87 -2.07 6.92
N LEU A 74 -6.08 -1.62 6.58
CA LEU A 74 -6.99 -1.02 7.56
C LEU A 74 -7.26 -1.96 8.74
N LYS A 75 -7.48 -3.25 8.47
CA LYS A 75 -7.67 -4.26 9.52
C LYS A 75 -6.43 -4.43 10.40
N LEU A 76 -5.25 -4.63 9.81
CA LEU A 76 -4.01 -4.88 10.56
C LEU A 76 -3.58 -3.67 11.40
N PHE A 77 -3.92 -2.46 10.93
CA PHE A 77 -3.68 -1.21 11.65
C PHE A 77 -4.81 -0.81 12.62
N GLN A 78 -5.90 -1.61 12.70
CA GLN A 78 -7.06 -1.33 13.55
C GLN A 78 -7.72 0.03 13.24
N ILE A 79 -7.78 0.38 11.95
CA ILE A 79 -8.37 1.62 11.47
C ILE A 79 -9.80 1.35 11.00
N GLU A 80 -10.77 1.91 11.73
CA GLU A 80 -12.18 1.85 11.34
C GLU A 80 -12.53 3.00 10.38
N LYS A 81 -12.80 2.65 9.12
CA LYS A 81 -13.27 3.60 8.09
C LYS A 81 -14.39 2.99 7.27
N ASN A 82 -15.41 3.80 7.02
CA ASN A 82 -16.47 3.46 6.08
C ASN A 82 -15.97 3.72 4.66
N ILE A 83 -15.81 2.65 3.87
CA ILE A 83 -15.48 2.76 2.45
C ILE A 83 -16.77 2.65 1.64
N SER A 84 -17.02 3.64 0.80
CA SER A 84 -18.15 3.66 -0.13
C SER A 84 -17.66 3.91 -1.55
N PHE A 85 -18.31 3.29 -2.53
CA PHE A 85 -18.00 3.50 -3.94
C PHE A 85 -18.93 4.52 -4.57
N THR A 86 -18.40 5.27 -5.54
CA THR A 86 -19.14 6.24 -6.34
C THR A 86 -19.56 5.59 -7.66
N ASN A 87 -20.77 5.90 -8.13
CA ASN A 87 -21.26 5.39 -9.43
C ASN A 87 -20.69 6.13 -10.63
N SER A 88 -20.08 7.31 -10.42
CA SER A 88 -19.50 8.12 -11.48
C SER A 88 -18.30 8.91 -10.96
N TYR A 89 -17.42 9.28 -11.88
CA TYR A 89 -16.27 10.13 -11.56
C TYR A 89 -16.71 11.60 -11.48
N ILE A 90 -16.50 12.20 -10.31
CA ILE A 90 -16.69 13.64 -10.08
C ILE A 90 -15.31 14.30 -10.03
N LYS A 91 -15.08 15.28 -10.90
CA LYS A 91 -13.77 15.95 -11.03
C LYS A 91 -13.44 16.80 -9.80
N GLU A 92 -14.41 17.54 -9.30
CA GLU A 92 -14.25 18.48 -8.19
C GLU A 92 -15.39 18.27 -7.20
N TYR A 93 -15.04 18.07 -5.93
CA TYR A 93 -16.01 17.95 -4.85
C TYR A 93 -16.02 19.24 -4.03
N GLU A 94 -17.20 19.82 -3.83
CA GLU A 94 -17.37 20.95 -2.91
C GLU A 94 -17.47 20.45 -1.47
N GLY A 95 -16.78 21.13 -0.54
CA GLY A 95 -16.82 20.81 0.89
C GLY A 95 -16.17 19.48 1.30
N VAL A 96 -15.51 18.77 0.36
CA VAL A 96 -14.84 17.50 0.63
C VAL A 96 -13.32 17.69 0.63
N PHE A 97 -12.65 17.05 1.57
CA PHE A 97 -11.20 16.98 1.60
C PHE A 97 -10.69 15.95 0.57
N ASP A 98 -10.46 16.39 -0.67
CA ASP A 98 -9.99 15.53 -1.76
C ASP A 98 -8.47 15.32 -1.75
N MET A 99 -8.05 14.05 -1.59
CA MET A 99 -6.64 13.63 -1.56
C MET A 99 -6.14 12.98 -2.86
N ARG A 100 -6.96 12.80 -3.90
CA ARG A 100 -6.66 11.98 -5.10
C ARG A 100 -5.41 12.40 -5.88
N ASN A 101 -4.93 13.64 -5.72
CA ASN A 101 -3.73 14.17 -6.38
C ASN A 101 -2.70 14.75 -5.39
N ARG A 102 -2.80 14.41 -4.10
CA ARG A 102 -1.89 14.93 -3.06
C ARG A 102 -0.60 14.11 -2.93
N ILE A 103 -0.66 12.81 -3.23
CA ILE A 103 0.48 11.90 -3.23
C ILE A 103 0.87 11.66 -4.69
N ILE A 104 1.94 12.31 -5.13
CA ILE A 104 2.46 12.17 -6.50
C ILE A 104 3.80 11.46 -6.44
N PRO A 105 3.96 10.28 -7.09
CA PRO A 105 5.24 9.59 -7.17
C PRO A 105 6.32 10.53 -7.72
N LYS A 106 7.53 10.46 -7.12
CA LYS A 106 8.72 11.23 -7.53
C LYS A 106 8.65 12.75 -7.34
N LYS A 107 7.54 13.33 -6.89
CA LYS A 107 7.55 14.68 -6.31
C LYS A 107 7.86 14.54 -4.83
N SER A 108 8.73 15.40 -4.29
CA SER A 108 8.91 15.47 -2.83
C SER A 108 7.51 15.68 -2.24
N GLN A 109 7.06 14.71 -1.45
CA GLN A 109 5.83 14.92 -0.70
C GLN A 109 6.06 16.19 0.10
N ILE A 110 5.05 17.06 0.11
CA ILE A 110 5.04 18.27 0.91
C ILE A 110 5.59 17.88 2.27
N ASP A 111 6.70 18.51 2.68
CA ASP A 111 7.18 18.46 4.04
C ASP A 111 6.06 19.02 4.90
N ASN A 112 5.08 18.18 5.24
CA ASN A 112 4.02 18.54 6.14
C ASN A 112 4.68 18.41 7.51
N PRO A 113 4.99 19.52 8.20
CA PRO A 113 5.74 19.49 9.45
C PRO A 113 5.00 18.77 10.59
N LYS A 114 3.74 18.36 10.35
CA LYS A 114 2.96 17.50 11.24
C LYS A 114 3.10 15.99 10.94
N LEU A 115 3.49 15.58 9.73
CA LEU A 115 3.56 14.16 9.31
C LEU A 115 4.90 13.47 9.60
N GLY A 116 5.90 14.17 10.17
CA GLY A 116 7.29 13.69 10.21
C GLY A 116 7.95 13.64 11.59
N ARG A 117 7.19 13.52 12.68
CA ARG A 117 7.77 13.63 14.04
C ARG A 117 8.09 12.30 14.70
N ILE A 118 7.47 11.21 14.28
CA ILE A 118 7.63 9.91 14.92
C ILE A 118 8.53 9.04 14.06
N THR A 119 9.75 8.84 14.53
CA THR A 119 10.70 7.89 13.94
C THR A 119 10.53 6.53 14.61
N TYR A 120 10.93 5.47 13.89
CA TYR A 120 10.94 4.11 14.40
C TYR A 120 12.17 3.36 13.87
N LYS A 121 12.44 2.19 14.43
CA LYS A 121 13.62 1.41 14.04
C LYS A 121 13.33 0.63 12.77
N GLN A 122 13.91 1.09 11.65
CA GLN A 122 13.87 0.39 10.38
C GLN A 122 14.93 -0.72 10.32
N VAL A 123 14.71 -1.70 9.44
CA VAL A 123 15.61 -2.86 9.25
C VAL A 123 16.71 -2.62 8.23
N PHE A 124 16.69 -1.48 7.54
CA PHE A 124 17.67 -1.09 6.53
C PHE A 124 18.34 0.22 6.92
N GLY A 125 19.66 0.27 6.72
CA GLY A 125 20.46 1.46 6.98
C GLY A 125 20.64 1.79 8.46
N ARG A 126 21.38 2.85 8.74
CA ARG A 126 21.60 3.38 10.10
C ARG A 126 20.70 4.58 10.42
N ASN A 127 20.27 5.27 9.37
CA ASN A 127 19.49 6.50 9.47
C ASN A 127 18.05 6.19 9.08
N PHE A 128 17.11 6.82 9.79
CA PHE A 128 15.71 6.74 9.48
C PHE A 128 15.39 7.37 8.13
N VAL A 129 14.55 6.70 7.34
CA VAL A 129 14.05 7.15 6.04
C VAL A 129 12.55 7.41 6.15
N ASN A 130 12.17 8.67 5.96
CA ASN A 130 10.78 9.10 5.92
C ASN A 130 10.03 8.57 4.68
N ASN A 131 8.70 8.58 4.74
CA ASN A 131 7.80 8.26 3.62
C ASN A 131 8.01 6.86 3.02
N MET A 132 8.42 5.90 3.84
CA MET A 132 8.45 4.49 3.47
C MET A 132 7.04 3.90 3.35
N SER A 133 6.96 2.72 2.74
CA SER A 133 5.69 2.00 2.58
C SER A 133 5.03 1.71 3.94
N ILE A 134 3.69 1.67 3.97
CA ILE A 134 2.94 1.33 5.18
C ILE A 134 3.32 -0.06 5.75
N ILE A 135 3.74 -1.00 4.89
CA ILE A 135 4.19 -2.32 5.34
C ILE A 135 5.55 -2.30 6.04
N ASP A 136 6.41 -1.31 5.75
CA ASP A 136 7.68 -1.11 6.48
C ASP A 136 7.37 -0.84 7.94
N LEU A 137 6.48 0.13 8.18
CA LEU A 137 6.03 0.48 9.51
C LEU A 137 5.37 -0.72 10.20
N LEU A 138 4.49 -1.45 9.51
CA LEU A 138 3.82 -2.62 10.08
C LEU A 138 4.82 -3.72 10.48
N PHE A 139 5.77 -4.06 9.61
CA PHE A 139 6.73 -5.12 9.89
C PHE A 139 7.76 -4.72 10.96
N CYS A 140 8.08 -3.43 11.08
CA CYS A 140 9.00 -2.93 12.10
C CYS A 140 8.34 -2.75 13.47
N GLU A 141 7.13 -2.20 13.53
CA GLU A 141 6.49 -1.78 14.79
C GLU A 141 5.29 -2.64 15.21
N GLY A 142 4.75 -3.46 14.31
CA GLY A 142 3.60 -4.32 14.58
C GLY A 142 2.41 -3.55 15.13
N ASN A 143 1.86 -3.99 16.27
CA ASN A 143 0.72 -3.30 16.89
C ASN A 143 1.04 -1.86 17.35
N ASN A 144 2.32 -1.51 17.53
CA ASN A 144 2.74 -0.15 17.87
C ASN A 144 2.62 0.81 16.67
N ALA A 145 2.48 0.30 15.45
CA ALA A 145 2.36 1.08 14.24
C ALA A 145 1.23 2.13 14.29
N LYS A 146 0.13 1.84 15.00
CA LYS A 146 -0.99 2.78 15.21
C LYS A 146 -0.56 4.07 15.91
N ASN A 147 0.40 3.98 16.83
CA ASN A 147 0.91 5.14 17.58
C ASN A 147 1.80 6.03 16.70
N VAL A 148 2.35 5.49 15.61
CA VAL A 148 3.15 6.25 14.63
C VAL A 148 2.24 7.01 13.66
N ILE A 149 1.12 6.40 13.25
CA ILE A 149 0.23 7.00 12.25
C ILE A 149 -0.65 8.12 12.83
N ASN A 150 -0.81 8.24 14.15
CA ASN A 150 -1.56 9.31 14.81
C ASN A 150 -2.88 9.63 14.06
N MET A 151 -3.72 8.61 13.89
CA MET A 151 -5.08 8.76 13.38
C MET A 151 -6.07 9.03 14.50
#